data_AF-A0A699ZUI0-F1
#
_entry.id   AF-A0A699ZUI0-F1
#
_cell.length_a   1.000
_cell.length_b   1.000
_cell.length_c   1.000
_cell.angle_alpha   90.00
_cell.angle_beta   90.00
_cell.angle_gamma   90.00
#
_symmetry.space_group_name_H-M   'P 1'
#
loop_
_entity.id
_entity.type
_entity.pdbx_description
1 polymer ?
#
loop_
_entity_poly.entity_id
_entity_poly.type
_entity_poly.pdbx_seq_one_letter_code
_entity_poly.pdbx_strand_id
1 'polypeptide(L)'
;MNCVAFVYKWVQGWPSADTFNQWRWEAADVFVYFSHQLVTLPPPGWVTAARQNGVKAPAAAGPTPWVQVLGTLITEGPAGRRSCERLFASEAAADRTAHQLAALAHYHGFDGWLVNIENNLGCNLLPHLLRCLRRLRLLLRERRGPDALLIWYDALTTHGTLCWQNALTELNQPFFDVCDGLFVNYG
;
A
#
# COMPACT_ATOMS: atom_id res chain seq x y z
N MET A 1 1.63 13.30 -20.88
CA MET A 1 2.14 12.99 -19.53
C MET A 1 1.17 13.58 -18.53
N ASN A 2 0.32 12.77 -17.90
CA ASN A 2 -0.57 13.26 -16.84
C ASN A 2 0.17 13.07 -15.51
N CYS A 3 0.71 14.17 -14.96
CA CYS A 3 1.25 14.20 -13.61
C CYS A 3 0.14 13.82 -12.62
N VAL A 4 0.30 12.70 -11.93
CA VAL A 4 -0.40 12.47 -10.67
C VAL A 4 0.29 13.40 -9.67
N ALA A 5 -0.44 14.37 -9.13
CA ALA A 5 0.08 15.25 -8.09
C ALA A 5 0.35 14.42 -6.83
N PHE A 6 1.62 14.32 -6.42
CA PHE A 6 2.00 13.72 -5.15
C PHE A 6 1.89 14.77 -4.05
N VAL A 7 1.03 14.53 -3.06
CA VAL A 7 0.88 15.46 -1.95
C VAL A 7 1.93 15.16 -0.89
N TYR A 8 3.05 15.85 -0.96
CA TYR A 8 3.83 16.14 0.24
C TYR A 8 3.41 17.52 0.73
N LYS A 9 2.53 17.59 1.74
CA LYS A 9 2.16 18.90 2.31
C LYS A 9 3.37 19.53 3.01
N TRP A 10 4.21 18.72 3.68
CA TRP A 10 5.42 19.14 4.39
C TRP A 10 6.50 18.03 4.39
N VAL A 11 7.38 18.01 3.37
CA VAL A 11 8.38 16.92 3.18
C VAL A 11 9.34 16.76 4.36
N GLN A 12 9.74 17.88 4.99
CA GLN A 12 10.74 17.94 6.06
C GLN A 12 10.11 18.20 7.43
N GLY A 13 8.81 17.91 7.58
CA GLY A 13 8.07 18.18 8.80
C GLY A 13 7.62 19.63 8.94
N TRP A 14 7.14 19.95 10.13
CA TRP A 14 6.59 21.26 10.49
C TRP A 14 7.19 21.68 11.84
N PRO A 15 7.51 22.96 12.06
CA PRO A 15 8.11 23.43 13.31
C PRO A 15 7.06 23.53 14.44
N SER A 16 6.43 22.41 14.80
CA SER A 16 5.57 22.28 15.98
C SER A 16 5.80 20.95 16.69
N ALA A 17 5.90 21.02 18.01
CA ALA A 17 5.97 19.85 18.88
C ALA A 17 4.63 19.08 18.98
N ASP A 18 3.52 19.68 18.54
CA ASP A 18 2.17 19.07 18.57
C ASP A 18 1.90 18.16 17.36
N THR A 19 2.92 17.87 16.56
CA THR A 19 2.81 16.96 15.42
C THR A 19 2.93 15.51 15.87
N PHE A 20 2.29 14.59 15.13
CA PHE A 20 2.41 13.16 15.41
C PHE A 20 3.89 12.74 15.41
N ASN A 21 4.32 12.11 16.49
CA ASN A 21 5.68 11.62 16.67
C ASN A 21 5.64 10.13 17.05
N GLN A 22 6.21 9.26 16.22
CA GLN A 22 6.39 7.85 16.55
C GLN A 22 7.73 7.67 17.24
N TRP A 23 7.68 7.31 18.52
CA TRP A 23 8.86 7.09 19.36
C TRP A 23 8.99 5.63 19.81
N ARG A 24 7.91 4.83 19.67
CA ARG A 24 7.85 3.40 19.99
C ARG A 24 8.03 2.54 18.74
N TRP A 25 9.17 2.66 18.06
CA TRP A 25 9.44 1.89 16.84
C TRP A 25 9.56 0.38 17.11
N GLU A 26 9.97 0.01 18.33
CA GLU A 26 10.09 -1.38 18.80
C GLU A 26 8.75 -2.13 18.86
N ALA A 27 7.64 -1.40 18.93
CA ALA A 27 6.29 -1.96 19.04
C ALA A 27 5.59 -2.14 17.68
N ALA A 28 6.25 -1.80 16.58
CA ALA A 28 5.67 -1.86 15.24
C ALA A 28 6.51 -2.72 14.30
N ASP A 29 5.86 -3.62 13.57
CA ASP A 29 6.50 -4.34 12.46
C ASP A 29 6.42 -3.54 11.16
N VAL A 30 5.29 -2.86 10.96
CA VAL A 30 4.95 -2.10 9.75
C VAL A 30 4.40 -0.73 10.14
N PHE A 31 4.89 0.31 9.48
CA PHE A 31 4.40 1.68 9.58
C PHE A 31 3.78 2.10 8.24
N VAL A 32 2.47 2.29 8.21
CA VAL A 32 1.74 2.73 7.00
C VAL A 32 1.54 4.25 7.04
N TYR A 33 2.12 4.97 6.08
CA TYR A 33 1.90 6.41 5.95
C TYR A 33 0.60 6.67 5.19
N PHE A 34 -0.46 6.92 5.93
CA PHE A 34 -1.83 6.92 5.42
C PHE A 34 -2.37 8.33 5.13
N SER A 35 -3.12 8.46 4.03
CA SER A 35 -4.00 9.61 3.79
C SER A 35 -5.15 9.20 2.86
N HIS A 36 -6.13 10.10 2.69
CA HIS A 36 -7.27 9.94 1.79
C HIS A 36 -6.99 10.38 0.33
N GLN A 37 -5.72 10.58 -0.02
CA GLN A 37 -5.30 10.89 -1.40
C GLN A 37 -5.01 9.60 -2.17
N LEU A 38 -5.38 9.58 -3.47
CA LEU A 38 -5.26 8.40 -4.33
C LEU A 38 -3.93 7.65 -4.17
N VAL A 39 -2.82 8.39 -4.19
CA VAL A 39 -1.48 7.86 -3.91
C VAL A 39 -0.83 8.74 -2.83
N THR A 40 -0.46 8.11 -1.72
CA THR A 40 0.24 8.76 -0.61
C THR A 40 1.64 8.17 -0.47
N LEU A 41 2.65 9.03 -0.56
CA LEU A 41 4.06 8.64 -0.43
C LEU A 41 4.57 8.95 0.98
N PRO A 42 5.25 8.01 1.66
CA PRO A 42 5.92 8.30 2.92
C PRO A 42 6.96 9.42 2.74
N PRO A 43 6.98 10.44 3.61
CA PRO A 43 8.05 11.42 3.65
C PRO A 43 9.41 10.76 3.95
N PRO A 44 10.52 11.23 3.34
CA PRO A 44 11.84 10.65 3.57
C PRO A 44 12.27 10.64 5.05
N GLY A 45 11.81 11.62 5.84
CA GLY A 45 12.06 11.67 7.28
C GLY A 45 11.47 10.47 8.03
N TRP A 46 10.26 10.04 7.67
CA TRP A 46 9.64 8.85 8.27
C TRP A 46 10.33 7.56 7.84
N VAL A 47 10.71 7.45 6.57
CA VAL A 47 11.50 6.31 6.06
C VAL A 47 12.83 6.20 6.81
N THR A 48 13.53 7.32 6.96
CA THR A 48 14.81 7.38 7.68
C THR A 48 14.65 7.03 9.16
N ALA A 49 13.64 7.60 9.83
CA ALA A 49 13.38 7.35 11.24
C ALA A 49 13.09 5.85 11.51
N ALA A 50 12.25 5.22 10.69
CA ALA A 50 11.93 3.80 10.81
C ALA A 50 13.15 2.91 10.59
N ARG A 51 14.04 3.27 9.64
CA ARG A 51 15.30 2.56 9.38
C ARG A 51 16.29 2.68 10.52
N GLN A 52 16.42 3.86 11.11
CA GLN A 52 17.40 4.13 12.18
C GLN A 52 16.96 3.56 13.54
N ASN A 53 15.66 3.56 13.82
CA ASN A 53 15.12 3.18 15.13
C ASN A 53 14.54 1.77 15.17
N GLY A 54 14.48 1.08 14.03
CA GLY A 54 13.89 -0.26 13.92
C GLY A 54 14.75 -1.39 14.48
N VAL A 55 15.60 -1.14 15.48
CA VAL A 55 16.44 -2.16 16.13
C VAL A 55 15.55 -3.23 16.77
N LYS A 56 15.29 -4.30 16.03
CA LYS A 56 14.86 -5.57 16.59
C LYS A 56 16.10 -6.24 17.18
N ALA A 57 15.98 -6.71 18.43
CA ALA A 57 17.01 -7.43 19.18
C ALA A 57 17.68 -8.54 18.32
N PRO A 58 18.93 -8.94 18.62
CA PRO A 58 19.70 -9.81 17.73
C PRO A 58 18.99 -11.15 17.47
N ALA A 59 18.84 -11.44 16.17
CA ALA A 59 18.66 -12.75 15.53
C ALA A 59 17.98 -13.85 16.38
N ALA A 60 16.64 -13.84 16.39
CA ALA A 60 15.89 -15.06 16.69
C ALA A 60 14.65 -15.30 15.81
N ALA A 61 14.23 -14.41 14.90
CA ALA A 61 12.95 -14.63 14.20
C ALA A 61 12.69 -14.02 12.80
N GLY A 62 13.65 -13.44 12.05
CA GLY A 62 13.34 -13.06 10.65
C GLY A 62 14.18 -11.94 10.03
N PRO A 63 14.00 -11.67 8.71
CA PRO A 63 15.05 -11.17 7.81
C PRO A 63 15.29 -9.66 7.82
N THR A 64 14.50 -8.84 8.53
CA THR A 64 14.58 -7.39 8.36
C THR A 64 14.85 -6.67 9.68
N PRO A 65 16.02 -6.02 9.85
CA PRO A 65 16.42 -5.36 11.10
C PRO A 65 15.83 -3.93 11.23
N TRP A 66 14.71 -3.65 10.56
CA TRP A 66 14.03 -2.36 10.60
C TRP A 66 12.51 -2.51 10.44
N VAL A 67 11.77 -1.45 10.83
CA VAL A 67 10.33 -1.35 10.58
C VAL A 67 10.09 -1.09 9.09
N GLN A 68 9.18 -1.85 8.48
CA GLN A 68 8.80 -1.65 7.07
C GLN A 68 7.88 -0.43 6.93
N VAL A 69 8.18 0.45 5.97
CA VAL A 69 7.41 1.67 5.74
C VAL A 69 6.62 1.56 4.45
N LEU A 70 5.30 1.64 4.52
CA LEU A 70 4.43 1.53 3.35
C LEU A 70 3.77 2.87 3.00
N GLY A 71 3.64 3.13 1.71
CA GLY A 71 2.70 4.13 1.20
C GLY A 71 1.28 3.58 1.10
N THR A 72 0.33 4.42 0.71
CA THR A 72 -1.07 4.03 0.52
C THR A 72 -1.54 4.32 -0.91
N LEU A 73 -2.12 3.31 -1.55
CA LEU A 73 -3.03 3.48 -2.69
C LEU A 73 -4.45 3.36 -2.13
N ILE A 74 -5.27 4.41 -2.26
CA ILE A 74 -6.67 4.38 -1.82
C ILE A 74 -7.63 4.89 -2.89
N THR A 75 -8.79 4.26 -3.02
CA THR A 75 -9.88 4.79 -3.85
C THR A 75 -11.14 4.89 -3.00
N GLU A 76 -11.71 6.08 -2.86
CA GLU A 76 -12.95 6.29 -2.11
C GLU A 76 -13.87 7.28 -2.83
N GLY A 77 -15.18 7.12 -2.60
CA GLY A 77 -16.20 8.02 -3.15
C GLY A 77 -16.22 8.12 -4.69
N PRO A 78 -16.85 9.18 -5.25
CA PRO A 78 -17.01 9.32 -6.70
C PRO A 78 -15.68 9.48 -7.46
N ALA A 79 -14.67 10.10 -6.86
CA ALA A 79 -13.36 10.27 -7.48
C ALA A 79 -12.55 8.97 -7.50
N GLY A 80 -12.65 8.17 -6.44
CA GLY A 80 -12.06 6.84 -6.37
C GLY A 80 -12.65 5.90 -7.43
N ARG A 81 -13.98 5.90 -7.61
CA ARG A 81 -14.63 5.10 -8.66
C ARG A 81 -14.06 5.39 -10.06
N ARG A 82 -13.95 6.68 -10.43
CA ARG A 82 -13.32 7.08 -11.71
C ARG A 82 -11.85 6.68 -11.79
N SER A 83 -11.15 6.67 -10.66
CA SER A 83 -9.77 6.22 -10.59
C SER A 83 -9.68 4.71 -10.85
N CYS A 84 -10.56 3.89 -10.27
CA CYS A 84 -10.63 2.45 -10.56
C CYS A 84 -10.87 2.18 -12.06
N GLU A 85 -11.84 2.87 -12.66
CA GLU A 85 -12.16 2.74 -14.09
C GLU A 85 -10.98 3.11 -15.00
N ARG A 86 -10.07 3.98 -14.53
CA ARG A 86 -8.85 4.37 -15.26
C ARG A 86 -7.68 3.42 -14.99
N LEU A 87 -7.44 3.07 -13.73
CA LEU A 87 -6.29 2.28 -13.30
C LEU A 87 -6.43 0.80 -13.73
N PHE A 88 -7.65 0.30 -13.77
CA PHE A 88 -7.97 -1.10 -14.06
C PHE A 88 -8.80 -1.26 -15.35
N ALA A 89 -8.79 -0.26 -16.23
CA ALA A 89 -9.56 -0.23 -17.49
C ALA A 89 -9.27 -1.43 -18.41
N SER A 90 -8.02 -1.91 -18.39
CA SER A 90 -7.50 -3.00 -19.20
C SER A 90 -6.27 -3.61 -18.54
N GLU A 91 -5.82 -4.78 -19.01
CA GLU A 91 -4.55 -5.38 -18.57
C GLU A 91 -3.37 -4.41 -18.69
N ALA A 92 -3.29 -3.66 -19.79
CA ALA A 92 -2.23 -2.68 -19.99
C ALA A 92 -2.31 -1.50 -19.01
N ALA A 93 -3.52 -1.08 -18.59
CA ALA A 93 -3.68 -0.05 -17.57
C ALA A 93 -3.26 -0.56 -16.19
N ALA A 94 -3.64 -1.79 -15.85
CA ALA A 94 -3.24 -2.47 -14.62
C ALA A 94 -1.71 -2.63 -14.53
N ASP A 95 -1.08 -3.10 -15.60
CA ASP A 95 0.38 -3.27 -15.66
C ASP A 95 1.11 -1.92 -15.52
N ARG A 96 0.64 -0.87 -16.21
CA ARG A 96 1.19 0.48 -16.07
C ARG A 96 1.07 0.98 -14.63
N THR A 97 -0.07 0.75 -13.99
CA THR A 97 -0.30 1.14 -12.59
C THR A 97 0.69 0.44 -11.66
N ALA A 98 0.83 -0.89 -11.78
CA ALA A 98 1.79 -1.67 -11.01
C ALA A 98 3.24 -1.17 -11.21
N HIS A 99 3.64 -0.90 -12.46
CA HIS A 99 4.97 -0.37 -12.77
C HIS A 99 5.24 1.00 -12.15
N GLN A 100 4.26 1.91 -12.16
CA GLN A 100 4.40 3.24 -11.57
C GLN A 100 4.49 3.18 -10.05
N LEU A 101 3.65 2.39 -9.39
CA LEU A 101 3.69 2.22 -7.93
C LEU A 101 5.01 1.59 -7.47
N ALA A 102 5.52 0.58 -8.19
CA ALA A 102 6.83 0.00 -7.90
C ALA A 102 7.99 0.98 -8.18
N ALA A 103 7.88 1.83 -9.20
CA ALA A 103 8.86 2.88 -9.49
C ALA A 103 8.91 3.93 -8.38
N LEU A 104 7.76 4.37 -7.88
CA LEU A 104 7.66 5.32 -6.79
C LEU A 104 8.24 4.77 -5.49
N ALA A 105 7.90 3.51 -5.14
CA ALA A 105 8.49 2.84 -4.00
C ALA A 105 10.02 2.80 -4.12
N HIS A 106 10.56 2.33 -5.26
CA HIS A 106 12.00 2.29 -5.51
C HIS A 106 12.66 3.67 -5.41
N TYR A 107 12.12 4.68 -6.09
CA TYR A 107 12.70 6.01 -6.14
C TYR A 107 12.71 6.71 -4.77
N HIS A 108 11.64 6.57 -3.98
CA HIS A 108 11.50 7.25 -2.69
C HIS A 108 11.97 6.44 -1.47
N GLY A 109 12.49 5.23 -1.66
CA GLY A 109 13.16 4.49 -0.58
C GLY A 109 12.24 3.73 0.39
N PHE A 110 10.91 3.72 0.22
CA PHE A 110 9.97 2.99 1.09
C PHE A 110 9.67 1.54 0.61
N ASP A 111 9.09 0.71 1.47
CA ASP A 111 9.10 -0.77 1.36
C ASP A 111 7.93 -1.38 0.59
N GLY A 112 6.92 -0.59 0.24
CA GLY A 112 5.78 -1.08 -0.52
C GLY A 112 4.49 -0.35 -0.19
N TRP A 113 3.36 -1.05 -0.25
CA TRP A 113 2.05 -0.41 -0.32
C TRP A 113 0.99 -1.13 0.51
N LEU A 114 0.18 -0.35 1.23
CA LEU A 114 -1.19 -0.73 1.56
C LEU A 114 -2.09 -0.35 0.37
N VAL A 115 -2.90 -1.29 -0.10
CA VAL A 115 -3.91 -1.06 -1.13
C VAL A 115 -5.30 -1.14 -0.49
N ASN A 116 -6.02 -0.02 -0.48
CA ASN A 116 -7.36 0.08 0.07
C ASN A 116 -8.38 0.54 -1.01
N ILE A 117 -9.19 -0.38 -1.53
CA ILE A 117 -10.17 -0.09 -2.58
C ILE A 117 -11.57 0.07 -1.96
N GLU A 118 -11.86 1.24 -1.41
CA GLU A 118 -13.15 1.65 -0.80
C GLU A 118 -14.21 2.04 -1.86
N ASN A 119 -14.30 1.27 -2.95
CA ASN A 119 -15.29 1.47 -4.00
C ASN A 119 -15.75 0.14 -4.58
N ASN A 120 -17.06 0.01 -4.80
CA ASN A 120 -17.61 -1.05 -5.67
C ASN A 120 -16.90 -1.03 -7.02
N LEU A 121 -16.57 -2.22 -7.51
CA LEU A 121 -15.84 -2.44 -8.74
C LEU A 121 -16.67 -3.34 -9.66
N GLY A 122 -16.81 -2.95 -10.92
CA GLY A 122 -17.48 -3.80 -11.91
C GLY A 122 -16.72 -5.13 -12.06
N CYS A 123 -17.45 -6.24 -12.22
CA CYS A 123 -16.86 -7.58 -12.34
C CYS A 123 -15.85 -7.67 -13.50
N ASN A 124 -16.00 -6.84 -14.54
CA ASN A 124 -15.08 -6.74 -15.67
C ASN A 124 -13.72 -6.12 -15.32
N LEU A 125 -13.61 -5.36 -14.22
CA LEU A 125 -12.35 -4.74 -13.78
C LEU A 125 -11.60 -5.58 -12.74
N LEU A 126 -12.28 -6.53 -12.07
CA LEU A 126 -11.68 -7.41 -11.06
C LEU A 126 -10.45 -8.19 -11.57
N PRO A 127 -10.47 -8.82 -12.76
CA PRO A 127 -9.29 -9.53 -13.27
C PRO A 127 -8.09 -8.58 -13.45
N HIS A 128 -8.34 -7.33 -13.85
CA HIS A 128 -7.29 -6.33 -14.02
C HIS A 128 -6.74 -5.84 -12.67
N LEU A 129 -7.58 -5.70 -11.64
CA LEU A 129 -7.13 -5.41 -10.28
C LEU A 129 -6.23 -6.53 -9.74
N LEU A 130 -6.66 -7.80 -9.83
CA LEU A 130 -5.86 -8.96 -9.40
C LEU A 130 -4.54 -9.05 -10.17
N ARG A 131 -4.56 -8.78 -11.49
CA ARG A 131 -3.34 -8.66 -12.30
C ARG A 131 -2.43 -7.56 -11.79
N CYS A 132 -2.97 -6.37 -11.52
CA CYS A 132 -2.21 -5.24 -10.98
C CYS A 132 -1.52 -5.62 -9.66
N LEU A 133 -2.26 -6.21 -8.71
CA LEU A 133 -1.72 -6.63 -7.41
C LEU A 133 -0.60 -7.66 -7.58
N ARG A 134 -0.85 -8.72 -8.36
CA ARG A 134 0.15 -9.76 -8.64
C ARG A 134 1.41 -9.18 -9.27
N ARG A 135 1.26 -8.31 -10.27
CA ARG A 135 2.37 -7.67 -10.97
C ARG A 135 3.12 -6.69 -10.05
N LEU A 136 2.41 -5.93 -9.25
CA LEU A 136 2.98 -4.98 -8.29
C LEU A 136 3.85 -5.70 -7.26
N ARG A 137 3.35 -6.79 -6.66
CA ARG A 137 4.11 -7.62 -5.71
C ARG A 137 5.44 -8.12 -6.30
N LEU A 138 5.40 -8.64 -7.53
CA LEU A 138 6.61 -9.10 -8.23
C LEU A 138 7.61 -7.95 -8.47
N LEU A 139 7.13 -6.81 -8.96
CA LEU A 139 7.98 -5.65 -9.25
C LEU A 139 8.56 -5.01 -7.99
N LEU A 140 7.81 -5.00 -6.89
CA LEU A 140 8.32 -4.54 -5.60
C LEU A 140 9.50 -5.41 -5.16
N ARG A 141 9.34 -6.74 -5.18
CA ARG A 141 10.43 -7.66 -4.81
C ARG A 141 11.65 -7.53 -5.72
N GLU A 142 11.43 -7.40 -7.02
CA GLU A 142 12.49 -7.18 -8.00
C GLU A 142 13.30 -5.90 -7.72
N ARG A 143 12.63 -4.80 -7.33
CA ARG A 143 13.25 -3.47 -7.21
C ARG A 143 13.68 -3.11 -5.80
N ARG A 144 13.11 -3.74 -4.77
CA ARG A 144 13.33 -3.43 -3.35
C ARG A 144 13.91 -4.57 -2.54
N GLY A 145 13.87 -5.79 -3.07
CA GLY A 145 14.34 -6.99 -2.39
C GLY A 145 13.20 -7.83 -1.80
N PRO A 146 13.54 -9.00 -1.23
CA PRO A 146 12.57 -9.99 -0.77
C PRO A 146 11.65 -9.49 0.36
N ASP A 147 12.08 -8.47 1.09
CA ASP A 147 11.38 -7.88 2.23
C ASP A 147 10.37 -6.78 1.83
N ALA A 148 10.15 -6.54 0.54
CA ALA A 148 9.12 -5.60 0.10
C ALA A 148 7.71 -6.16 0.39
N LEU A 149 6.78 -5.31 0.82
CA LEU A 149 5.42 -5.74 1.18
C LEU A 149 4.33 -5.09 0.32
N LEU A 150 3.39 -5.94 -0.13
CA LEU A 150 2.09 -5.51 -0.60
C LEU A 150 1.00 -6.00 0.36
N ILE A 151 0.30 -5.10 1.03
CA ILE A 151 -0.80 -5.42 1.95
C ILE A 151 -2.13 -5.03 1.31
N TRP A 152 -3.08 -5.95 1.31
CA TRP A 152 -4.46 -5.71 0.89
C TRP A 152 -5.33 -5.34 2.08
N TYR A 153 -6.13 -4.28 1.98
CA TYR A 153 -7.20 -4.01 2.96
C TYR A 153 -8.45 -4.79 2.60
N ASP A 154 -9.10 -5.41 3.58
CA ASP A 154 -10.33 -6.19 3.45
C ASP A 154 -11.51 -5.32 2.98
N ALA A 155 -11.58 -5.01 1.68
CA ALA A 155 -12.60 -4.12 1.12
C ALA A 155 -13.55 -4.84 0.14
N LEU A 156 -13.01 -5.39 -0.94
CA LEU A 156 -13.79 -6.00 -2.03
C LEU A 156 -13.99 -7.50 -1.82
N THR A 157 -15.19 -7.95 -2.17
CA THR A 157 -15.49 -9.37 -2.39
C THR A 157 -15.11 -9.81 -3.81
N THR A 158 -15.13 -11.11 -4.07
CA THR A 158 -14.97 -11.72 -5.41
C THR A 158 -16.04 -11.30 -6.42
N HIS A 159 -17.14 -10.70 -5.95
CA HIS A 159 -18.18 -10.09 -6.77
C HIS A 159 -17.92 -8.60 -7.08
N GLY A 160 -16.84 -8.03 -6.57
CA GLY A 160 -16.51 -6.61 -6.74
C GLY A 160 -17.39 -5.68 -5.90
N THR A 161 -18.17 -6.25 -4.97
CA THR A 161 -18.92 -5.46 -4.00
C THR A 161 -18.01 -5.09 -2.84
N LEU A 162 -18.00 -3.81 -2.49
CA LEU A 162 -17.41 -3.28 -1.27
C LEU A 162 -18.20 -3.83 -0.07
N CYS A 163 -17.63 -4.82 0.58
CA CYS A 163 -18.22 -5.53 1.70
C CYS A 163 -17.09 -6.17 2.50
N TRP A 164 -16.63 -5.44 3.52
CA TRP A 164 -15.61 -5.91 4.46
C TRP A 164 -16.08 -7.21 5.14
N GLN A 165 -15.19 -8.20 5.19
CA GLN A 165 -15.48 -9.52 5.73
C GLN A 165 -15.08 -9.67 7.20
N ASN A 166 -14.33 -8.70 7.74
CA ASN A 166 -13.75 -8.69 9.08
C ASN A 166 -12.83 -9.89 9.37
N ALA A 167 -12.46 -10.65 8.32
CA ALA A 167 -11.68 -11.88 8.38
C ALA A 167 -11.18 -12.25 6.98
N LEU A 168 -10.25 -13.20 6.89
CA LEU A 168 -9.97 -13.88 5.63
C LEU A 168 -11.10 -14.88 5.35
N THR A 169 -11.80 -14.71 4.22
CA THR A 169 -12.88 -15.60 3.77
C THR A 169 -12.70 -15.94 2.30
N GLU A 170 -13.48 -16.89 1.79
CA GLU A 170 -13.49 -17.22 0.35
C GLU A 170 -13.81 -16.01 -0.53
N LEU A 171 -14.52 -15.01 0.00
CA LEU A 171 -14.91 -13.81 -0.72
C LEU A 171 -13.77 -12.80 -0.88
N ASN A 172 -12.71 -12.83 -0.05
CA ASN A 172 -11.57 -11.93 -0.20
C ASN A 172 -10.21 -12.64 -0.37
N GLN A 173 -10.18 -13.97 -0.22
CA GLN A 173 -8.98 -14.79 -0.37
C GLN A 173 -8.22 -14.55 -1.68
N PRO A 174 -8.86 -14.40 -2.86
CA PRO A 174 -8.12 -14.18 -4.10
C PRO A 174 -7.26 -12.91 -4.10
N PHE A 175 -7.63 -11.87 -3.34
CA PHE A 175 -6.83 -10.66 -3.18
C PHE A 175 -5.65 -10.89 -2.23
N PHE A 176 -5.86 -11.63 -1.14
CA PHE A 176 -4.82 -12.03 -0.20
C PHE A 176 -3.75 -12.91 -0.88
N ASP A 177 -4.15 -13.90 -1.67
CA ASP A 177 -3.24 -14.84 -2.34
C ASP A 177 -2.21 -14.15 -3.26
N VAL A 178 -2.58 -13.00 -3.83
CA VAL A 178 -1.70 -12.20 -4.70
C VAL A 178 -0.94 -11.09 -3.96
N CYS A 179 -1.12 -10.96 -2.65
CA CYS A 179 -0.46 -10.00 -1.76
C CYS A 179 0.44 -10.72 -0.73
N ASP A 180 1.08 -9.96 0.15
CA ASP A 180 1.92 -10.47 1.24
C ASP A 180 1.21 -10.46 2.60
N GLY A 181 0.10 -9.71 2.72
CA GLY A 181 -0.69 -9.62 3.93
C GLY A 181 -2.11 -9.11 3.69
N LEU A 182 -2.97 -9.35 4.68
CA LEU A 182 -4.33 -8.84 4.77
C LEU A 182 -4.45 -7.93 5.99
N PHE A 183 -4.99 -6.73 5.80
CA PHE A 183 -5.45 -5.86 6.88
C PHE A 183 -6.97 -6.04 6.99
N VAL A 184 -7.43 -6.75 8.03
CA VAL A 184 -8.85 -6.99 8.27
C VAL A 184 -9.55 -5.75 8.80
N ASN A 185 -10.83 -5.59 8.43
CA ASN A 185 -11.65 -4.49 8.94
C ASN A 185 -11.99 -4.67 10.44
N TYR A 186 -12.53 -3.61 11.06
CA TYR A 186 -12.57 -3.43 12.52
C TYR A 186 -13.65 -4.22 13.28
N GLY A 187 -14.62 -4.86 12.61
CA GLY A 187 -15.74 -5.57 13.26
C GLY A 187 -16.98 -4.72 13.46
#